data_AF-A0A661P3S4-F1
#
_entry.id   AF-A0A661P3S4-F1
#
_cell.length_a   1.000
_cell.length_b   1.000
_cell.length_c   1.000
_cell.angle_alpha   90.00
_cell.angle_beta   90.00
_cell.angle_gamma   90.00
#
_symmetry.space_group_name_H-M   'P 1'
#
loop_
_entity.id
_entity.type
_entity.pdbx_description
1 polymer ?
#
loop_
_entity_poly.entity_id
_entity_poly.type
_entity_poly.pdbx_seq_one_letter_code
_entity_poly.pdbx_strand_id
1 'polypeptide(L)'
;MAAGCSDDEGGGEGGATTSGSTSSSSSSSGGGQGGGQGGSQGGAGGTGGSGVCAPQPLDNFTPTWTPPDPLYQERCTDAQVDDLIDACFGGSDATCTAAKAAAADCWDCMVSDFTDSTWGAIFDGTDELGFRDRNWQGCVAHAEGDLSDSGCGAKVAAERQCRWASCAGCLPVSSANFTEDVAAFNACGTASEQTLRPCESYADDLAACLAQLDVDHCSWGNESWQSLAKRYGKLFCAADPNGAGGAGGAGGAGGAGGN
;
A
#
# COMPACT_ATOMS: atom_id res chain seq x y z
N MET A 1 11.34 -5.81 0.49
CA MET A 1 10.87 -6.15 1.86
C MET A 1 9.42 -5.69 1.96
N ALA A 2 8.48 -6.57 1.61
CA ALA A 2 7.05 -6.26 1.72
C ALA A 2 6.60 -6.62 3.13
N ALA A 3 6.28 -5.62 3.94
CA ALA A 3 5.56 -5.80 5.20
C ALA A 3 4.13 -6.24 4.86
N GLY A 4 3.98 -7.55 4.64
CA GLY A 4 2.71 -8.22 4.43
C GLY A 4 1.87 -8.12 5.69
N CYS A 5 0.56 -7.98 5.48
CA CYS A 5 -0.45 -8.15 6.52
C CYS A 5 -0.21 -9.52 7.17
N SER A 6 0.37 -9.52 8.37
CA SER A 6 0.59 -10.75 9.13
C SER A 6 -0.70 -11.09 9.85
N ASP A 7 -1.25 -12.25 9.52
CA ASP A 7 -2.38 -12.85 10.23
C ASP A 7 -1.98 -13.22 11.67
N ASP A 8 -2.78 -12.80 12.64
CA ASP A 8 -2.71 -13.28 14.03
C ASP A 8 -3.14 -14.76 14.08
N GLU A 9 -2.17 -15.68 14.15
CA GLU A 9 -2.45 -17.11 14.35
C GLU A 9 -2.76 -17.42 15.83
N GLY A 10 -4.03 -17.71 16.10
CA GLY A 10 -4.49 -18.34 17.32
C GLY A 10 -3.96 -19.78 17.44
N GLY A 11 -3.08 -20.02 18.41
CA GLY A 11 -2.51 -21.34 18.69
C GLY A 11 -3.55 -22.35 19.17
N GLY A 12 -3.80 -23.38 18.35
CA GLY A 12 -4.52 -24.60 18.71
C GLY A 12 -3.61 -25.81 18.58
N GLU A 13 -3.16 -26.35 19.71
CA GLU A 13 -2.45 -27.63 19.79
C GLU A 13 -3.42 -28.78 19.44
N GLY A 14 -3.10 -29.60 18.43
CA GLY A 14 -3.91 -30.77 18.11
C GLY A 14 -3.39 -31.68 17.00
N GLY A 15 -2.75 -32.77 17.41
CA GLY A 15 -3.04 -34.11 16.86
C GLY A 15 -2.32 -34.53 15.57
N ALA A 16 -1.28 -35.35 15.74
CA ALA A 16 -0.69 -36.15 14.68
C ALA A 16 -1.67 -37.19 14.12
N THR A 17 -1.80 -37.29 12.79
CA THR A 17 -2.06 -38.56 12.08
C THR A 17 -1.43 -38.59 10.69
N THR A 18 -0.57 -39.58 10.50
CA THR A 18 0.03 -40.04 9.23
C THR A 18 -0.95 -40.91 8.44
N SER A 19 -1.08 -40.68 7.13
CA SER A 19 -1.35 -41.63 6.01
C SER A 19 -1.47 -40.76 4.74
N GLY A 20 -0.67 -40.86 3.69
CA GLY A 20 -0.33 -42.05 2.91
C GLY A 20 -1.28 -42.15 1.70
N SER A 21 -0.88 -41.64 0.52
CA SER A 21 -1.33 -42.12 -0.81
C SER A 21 -0.58 -41.43 -1.95
N THR A 22 0.26 -42.22 -2.62
CA THR A 22 0.79 -42.03 -3.97
C THR A 22 -0.32 -42.04 -5.02
N SER A 23 -0.23 -41.18 -6.04
CA SER A 23 -0.88 -41.37 -7.35
C SER A 23 -0.12 -40.61 -8.44
N SER A 24 -0.03 -41.27 -9.59
CA SER A 24 0.90 -41.05 -10.69
C SER A 24 0.22 -40.49 -11.95
N SER A 25 1.05 -40.00 -12.88
CA SER A 25 0.80 -39.72 -14.31
C SER A 25 -0.02 -38.45 -14.63
N SER A 26 0.20 -37.67 -15.69
CA SER A 26 0.78 -37.96 -17.01
C SER A 26 1.28 -36.69 -17.70
N SER A 27 2.33 -36.85 -18.50
CA SER A 27 2.90 -35.90 -19.43
C SER A 27 2.05 -35.77 -20.70
N SER A 28 1.82 -34.54 -21.17
CA SER A 28 1.31 -34.29 -22.52
C SER A 28 2.08 -33.14 -23.17
N SER A 29 2.76 -33.50 -24.25
CA SER A 29 3.54 -32.63 -25.13
C SER A 29 2.64 -32.18 -26.28
N GLY A 30 2.47 -30.88 -26.49
CA GLY A 30 1.72 -30.33 -27.62
C GLY A 30 2.34 -29.02 -28.08
N GLY A 31 3.11 -29.08 -29.18
CA GLY A 31 3.63 -27.91 -29.87
C GLY A 31 2.60 -27.29 -30.82
N GLY A 32 2.72 -25.99 -31.04
CA GLY A 32 1.95 -25.26 -32.04
C GLY A 32 2.45 -23.82 -32.17
N GLN A 33 3.34 -23.58 -33.13
CA GLN A 33 3.71 -22.25 -33.61
C GLN A 33 2.61 -21.69 -34.51
N GLY A 34 2.21 -20.44 -34.30
CA GLY A 34 1.32 -19.71 -35.20
C GLY A 34 1.38 -18.21 -34.92
N GLY A 35 2.03 -17.46 -35.80
CA GLY A 35 2.12 -16.00 -35.73
C GLY A 35 0.82 -15.31 -36.17
N GLY A 36 0.60 -14.10 -35.67
CA GLY A 36 -0.48 -13.20 -36.09
C GLY A 36 -0.30 -11.82 -35.48
N GLN A 37 -0.18 -10.82 -36.34
CA GLN A 37 0.06 -9.40 -36.04
C GLN A 37 -1.18 -8.70 -35.49
N GLY A 38 -0.95 -7.68 -34.66
CA GLY A 38 -1.64 -6.38 -34.74
C GLY A 38 -3.03 -6.26 -34.10
N GLY A 39 -3.11 -5.49 -33.01
CA GLY A 39 -4.37 -4.98 -32.49
C GLY A 39 -4.25 -4.35 -31.12
N SER A 40 -3.83 -3.08 -31.04
CA SER A 40 -3.98 -2.25 -29.85
C SER A 40 -5.47 -1.99 -29.60
N GLN A 41 -6.02 -2.54 -28.52
CA GLN A 41 -7.30 -2.10 -27.97
C GLN A 41 -7.22 -2.09 -26.44
N GLY A 42 -7.28 -0.88 -25.88
CA GLY A 42 -7.61 -0.67 -24.48
C GLY A 42 -9.03 -1.15 -24.23
N GLY A 43 -9.17 -2.15 -23.35
CA GLY A 43 -10.44 -2.73 -22.95
C GLY A 43 -10.50 -2.84 -21.45
N ALA A 44 -10.80 -1.73 -20.78
CA ALA A 44 -11.28 -1.76 -19.40
C ALA A 44 -12.73 -2.26 -19.44
N GLY A 45 -12.99 -3.44 -18.86
CA GLY A 45 -14.35 -3.99 -18.73
C GLY A 45 -14.48 -5.46 -19.11
N GLY A 46 -13.66 -6.34 -18.53
CA GLY A 46 -13.85 -7.79 -18.61
C GLY A 46 -14.82 -8.27 -17.52
N THR A 47 -16.01 -8.71 -17.92
CA THR A 47 -17.04 -9.28 -17.05
C THR A 47 -16.64 -10.66 -16.49
N GLY A 48 -16.35 -10.72 -15.19
CA GLY A 48 -16.85 -11.76 -14.28
C GLY A 48 -16.53 -13.24 -14.55
N GLY A 49 -15.43 -13.57 -15.23
CA GLY A 49 -14.82 -14.90 -15.03
C GLY A 49 -14.13 -14.91 -13.66
N SER A 50 -14.06 -16.05 -12.96
CA SER A 50 -13.15 -16.25 -11.83
C SER A 50 -11.70 -16.12 -12.33
N GLY A 51 -11.30 -14.88 -12.62
CA GLY A 51 -9.99 -14.50 -13.11
C GLY A 51 -9.00 -15.01 -12.10
N VAL A 52 -8.10 -15.87 -12.56
CA VAL A 52 -6.99 -16.31 -11.74
C VAL A 52 -6.24 -15.05 -11.33
N CYS A 53 -6.19 -14.78 -10.02
CA CYS A 53 -5.39 -13.71 -9.46
C CYS A 53 -3.92 -13.99 -9.80
N ALA A 54 -3.45 -13.37 -10.88
CA ALA A 54 -2.13 -13.57 -11.46
C ALA A 54 -1.63 -12.26 -12.05
N PRO A 55 -0.31 -12.02 -12.03
CA PRO A 55 0.29 -10.85 -12.65
C PRO A 55 -0.09 -10.71 -14.11
N GLN A 56 -0.42 -9.49 -14.51
CA GLN A 56 -0.66 -9.11 -15.90
C GLN A 56 0.51 -8.27 -16.42
N PRO A 57 0.83 -8.38 -17.72
CA PRO A 57 1.77 -7.48 -18.37
C PRO A 57 1.23 -6.05 -18.34
N LEU A 58 2.13 -5.08 -18.24
CA LEU A 58 1.80 -3.65 -18.20
C LEU A 58 2.37 -2.94 -19.42
N ASP A 59 1.54 -2.73 -20.44
CA ASP A 59 1.91 -1.94 -21.60
C ASP A 59 1.62 -0.46 -21.33
N ASN A 60 2.66 0.39 -21.34
CA ASN A 60 2.57 1.85 -21.15
C ASN A 60 2.10 2.32 -19.77
N PHE A 61 2.28 1.51 -18.72
CA PHE A 61 2.00 1.96 -17.35
C PHE A 61 2.91 3.14 -16.97
N THR A 62 2.29 4.22 -16.51
CA THR A 62 2.96 5.41 -15.98
C THR A 62 2.40 5.70 -14.59
N PRO A 63 3.20 5.66 -13.53
CA PRO A 63 2.74 5.97 -12.18
C PRO A 63 2.42 7.47 -12.06
N THR A 64 1.49 7.81 -11.17
CA THR A 64 1.16 9.20 -10.84
C THR A 64 1.61 9.51 -9.42
N TRP A 65 2.44 10.54 -9.24
CA TRP A 65 2.82 10.98 -7.89
C TRP A 65 1.73 11.85 -7.27
N THR A 66 1.26 11.47 -6.08
CA THR A 66 0.44 12.31 -5.21
C THR A 66 1.28 12.69 -3.99
N PRO A 67 1.62 13.98 -3.80
CA PRO A 67 2.43 14.39 -2.67
C PRO A 67 1.71 14.15 -1.33
N PRO A 68 2.45 13.88 -0.25
CA PRO A 68 1.86 13.77 1.07
C PRO A 68 1.47 15.15 1.63
N ASP A 69 0.48 15.15 2.51
CA ASP A 69 0.25 16.28 3.40
C ASP A 69 1.45 16.50 4.34
N PRO A 70 1.59 17.72 4.93
CA PRO A 70 2.61 17.98 5.94
C PRO A 70 2.51 17.05 7.16
N LEU A 71 3.64 16.78 7.80
CA LEU A 71 3.68 16.09 9.09
C LEU A 71 3.26 17.00 10.24
N TYR A 72 2.84 16.37 11.34
CA TYR A 72 2.53 17.00 12.63
C TYR A 72 1.63 18.24 12.55
N GLN A 73 0.49 18.12 11.85
CA GLN A 73 -0.42 19.25 11.60
C GLN A 73 -1.18 19.75 12.82
N GLU A 74 -1.02 19.12 14.00
CA GLU A 74 -1.74 19.48 15.24
C GLU A 74 -3.29 19.48 15.10
N ARG A 75 -3.81 18.67 14.17
CA ARG A 75 -5.25 18.47 13.90
C ARG A 75 -5.88 17.45 14.85
N CYS A 76 -5.05 16.57 15.37
CA CYS A 76 -5.42 15.50 16.29
C CYS A 76 -4.65 15.60 17.60
N THR A 77 -5.27 15.14 18.68
CA THR A 77 -4.55 14.61 19.83
C THR A 77 -4.25 13.13 19.62
N ASP A 78 -3.23 12.60 20.30
CA ASP A 78 -2.91 11.16 20.26
C ASP A 78 -4.12 10.28 20.60
N ALA A 79 -4.92 10.71 21.59
CA ALA A 79 -6.14 10.00 22.00
C ALA A 79 -7.20 10.01 20.89
N GLN A 80 -7.39 11.13 20.19
CA GLN A 80 -8.32 11.17 19.05
C GLN A 80 -7.90 10.24 17.92
N VAL A 81 -6.60 10.15 17.62
CA VAL A 81 -6.09 9.19 16.62
C VAL A 81 -6.41 7.77 17.05
N ASP A 82 -6.10 7.41 18.30
CA ASP A 82 -6.33 6.06 18.81
C ASP A 82 -7.82 5.70 18.80
N ASP A 83 -8.69 6.60 19.29
CA ASP A 83 -10.14 6.43 19.33
C ASP A 83 -10.76 6.32 17.93
N LEU A 84 -10.33 7.14 16.96
CA LEU A 84 -10.80 7.07 15.58
C LEU A 84 -10.40 5.75 14.91
N ILE A 85 -9.15 5.31 15.09
CA ILE A 85 -8.72 4.04 14.50
C ILE A 85 -9.49 2.87 15.11
N ASP A 86 -9.64 2.82 16.43
CA ASP A 86 -10.36 1.73 17.10
C ASP A 86 -11.85 1.72 16.70
N ALA A 87 -12.48 2.90 16.62
CA ALA A 87 -13.88 3.02 16.21
C ALA A 87 -14.13 2.63 14.75
N CYS A 88 -13.25 3.03 13.82
CA CYS A 88 -13.45 2.85 12.38
C CYS A 88 -12.85 1.57 11.80
N PHE A 89 -11.90 0.96 12.48
CA PHE A 89 -11.20 -0.23 11.98
C PHE A 89 -11.27 -1.43 12.94
N GLY A 90 -11.85 -1.26 14.13
CA GLY A 90 -12.22 -2.35 15.04
C GLY A 90 -13.69 -2.32 15.48
N GLY A 91 -14.42 -1.25 15.16
CA GLY A 91 -15.79 -1.03 15.59
C GLY A 91 -16.85 -1.30 14.52
N SER A 92 -18.09 -0.90 14.83
CA SER A 92 -19.21 -0.93 13.87
C SER A 92 -19.29 0.36 13.07
N ASP A 93 -19.99 0.35 11.93
CA ASP A 93 -20.25 1.55 11.12
C ASP A 93 -20.88 2.70 11.92
N ALA A 94 -21.77 2.37 12.87
CA ALA A 94 -22.40 3.35 13.75
C ALA A 94 -21.38 3.99 14.70
N THR A 95 -20.47 3.18 15.27
CA THR A 95 -19.37 3.64 16.13
C THR A 95 -18.41 4.53 15.35
N CYS A 96 -18.01 4.10 14.15
CA CYS A 96 -17.16 4.89 13.27
C CYS A 96 -17.80 6.22 12.89
N THR A 97 -19.07 6.21 12.48
CA THR A 97 -19.81 7.43 12.10
C THR A 97 -19.87 8.42 13.26
N ALA A 98 -20.15 7.94 14.48
CA ALA A 98 -20.16 8.78 15.66
C ALA A 98 -18.76 9.36 16.00
N ALA A 99 -17.71 8.55 15.91
CA ALA A 99 -16.33 8.99 16.16
C ALA A 99 -15.86 10.05 15.14
N LYS A 100 -16.11 9.81 13.85
CA LYS A 100 -15.82 10.80 12.79
C LYS A 100 -16.55 12.12 13.02
N ALA A 101 -17.83 12.07 13.40
CA ALA A 101 -18.60 13.28 13.70
C ALA A 101 -18.04 14.04 14.92
N ALA A 102 -17.50 13.33 15.92
CA ALA A 102 -16.91 13.95 17.11
C ALA A 102 -15.52 14.56 16.86
N ALA A 103 -14.79 14.09 15.84
CA ALA A 103 -13.41 14.49 15.55
C ALA A 103 -13.18 14.72 14.05
N ALA A 104 -14.08 15.46 13.38
CA ALA A 104 -14.08 15.63 11.92
C ALA A 104 -12.75 16.19 11.38
N ASP A 105 -12.20 17.25 11.98
CA ASP A 105 -10.93 17.86 11.54
C ASP A 105 -9.74 16.88 11.68
N CYS A 106 -9.79 15.99 12.67
CA CYS A 106 -8.79 14.95 12.84
C CYS A 106 -8.95 13.85 11.78
N TRP A 107 -10.19 13.43 11.49
CA TRP A 107 -10.48 12.46 10.44
C TRP A 107 -10.03 12.96 9.05
N ASP A 108 -10.34 14.22 8.72
CA ASP A 108 -9.99 14.83 7.44
C ASP A 108 -8.46 14.93 7.24
N CYS A 109 -7.68 15.06 8.32
CA CYS A 109 -6.22 14.97 8.26
C CYS A 109 -5.73 13.52 8.08
N MET A 110 -6.39 12.57 8.75
CA MET A 110 -5.93 11.18 8.79
C MET A 110 -6.23 10.42 7.50
N VAL A 111 -7.40 10.62 6.91
CA VAL A 111 -7.90 9.81 5.80
C VAL A 111 -8.22 10.69 4.62
N SER A 112 -7.44 10.53 3.55
CA SER A 112 -7.69 11.16 2.24
C SER A 112 -8.30 10.15 1.26
N ASP A 113 -9.06 10.62 0.28
CA ASP A 113 -9.50 9.80 -0.84
C ASP A 113 -8.33 9.49 -1.80
N PHE A 114 -8.40 8.38 -2.53
CA PHE A 114 -7.37 8.04 -3.51
C PHE A 114 -7.24 9.09 -4.63
N THR A 115 -8.30 9.86 -4.89
CA THR A 115 -8.37 10.92 -5.90
C THR A 115 -7.97 12.31 -5.40
N ASP A 116 -7.69 12.46 -4.10
CA ASP A 116 -7.24 13.73 -3.54
C ASP A 116 -5.87 14.14 -4.11
N SER A 117 -5.67 15.46 -4.25
CA SER A 117 -4.41 16.01 -4.78
C SER A 117 -3.22 15.91 -3.82
N THR A 118 -3.50 15.64 -2.54
CA THR A 118 -2.53 15.31 -1.52
C THR A 118 -3.07 14.15 -0.68
N TRP A 119 -2.18 13.32 -0.13
CA TRP A 119 -2.58 12.20 0.71
C TRP A 119 -2.23 12.40 2.18
N GLY A 120 -3.19 12.11 3.04
CA GLY A 120 -3.06 12.14 4.49
C GLY A 120 -2.25 10.96 5.04
N ALA A 121 -2.48 10.61 6.30
CA ALA A 121 -1.82 9.47 6.96
C ALA A 121 -2.17 8.13 6.29
N ILE A 122 -3.42 8.00 5.87
CA ILE A 122 -4.04 6.83 5.27
C ILE A 122 -4.75 7.34 4.02
N PHE A 123 -4.61 6.63 2.90
CA PHE A 123 -5.45 6.89 1.74
C PHE A 123 -6.51 5.79 1.62
N ASP A 124 -7.74 6.20 1.32
CA ASP A 124 -8.89 5.33 1.15
C ASP A 124 -9.06 4.99 -0.32
N GLY A 125 -8.68 3.76 -0.67
CA GLY A 125 -8.96 3.16 -1.97
C GLY A 125 -10.01 2.06 -1.87
N THR A 126 -10.97 2.14 -0.94
CA THR A 126 -12.00 1.08 -0.83
C THR A 126 -12.88 0.98 -2.08
N ASP A 127 -13.10 2.07 -2.81
CA ASP A 127 -13.89 2.06 -4.03
C ASP A 127 -13.12 1.47 -5.23
N GLU A 128 -11.82 1.77 -5.37
CA GLU A 128 -10.98 1.30 -6.48
C GLU A 128 -10.27 -0.04 -6.20
N LEU A 129 -9.71 -0.19 -5.00
CA LEU A 129 -8.84 -1.30 -4.60
C LEU A 129 -9.54 -2.27 -3.63
N GLY A 130 -10.61 -1.84 -2.95
CA GLY A 130 -11.27 -2.64 -1.91
C GLY A 130 -10.53 -2.64 -0.56
N PHE A 131 -9.50 -1.80 -0.39
CA PHE A 131 -8.77 -1.68 0.86
C PHE A 131 -8.25 -0.25 1.10
N ARG A 132 -7.91 0.03 2.36
CA ARG A 132 -7.21 1.23 2.80
C ARG A 132 -5.76 0.92 3.08
N ASP A 133 -4.92 1.92 2.89
CA ASP A 133 -3.50 1.72 3.04
C ASP A 133 -2.81 2.97 3.56
N ARG A 134 -1.66 2.75 4.20
CA ARG A 134 -0.87 3.80 4.84
C ARG A 134 -0.08 4.57 3.78
N ASN A 135 0.09 5.87 4.00
CA ASN A 135 0.88 6.73 3.12
C ASN A 135 2.40 6.54 3.32
N TRP A 136 2.89 5.32 3.09
CA TRP A 136 4.29 4.95 3.28
C TRP A 136 5.24 5.79 2.40
N GLN A 137 4.84 6.00 1.15
CA GLN A 137 5.49 6.89 0.21
C GLN A 137 5.62 8.32 0.74
N GLY A 138 4.60 8.81 1.45
CA GLY A 138 4.60 10.11 2.10
C GLY A 138 5.59 10.19 3.26
N CYS A 139 5.64 9.16 4.11
CA CYS A 139 6.62 9.09 5.19
C CYS A 139 8.05 9.12 4.63
N VAL A 140 8.33 8.33 3.59
CA VAL A 140 9.66 8.30 2.95
C VAL A 140 10.02 9.66 2.34
N ALA A 141 9.08 10.34 1.70
CA ALA A 141 9.31 11.68 1.14
C ALA A 141 9.70 12.70 2.24
N HIS A 142 9.01 12.67 3.38
CA HIS A 142 9.33 13.53 4.53
C HIS A 142 10.65 13.14 5.19
N ALA A 143 10.97 11.85 5.29
CA ALA A 143 12.23 11.35 5.82
C ALA A 143 13.44 11.80 4.97
N GLU A 144 13.29 11.80 3.65
CA GLU A 144 14.30 12.31 2.72
C GLU A 144 14.37 13.84 2.71
N GLY A 145 13.25 14.52 2.99
CA GLY A 145 13.12 15.96 2.81
C GLY A 145 12.91 16.38 1.35
N ASP A 146 12.47 15.46 0.48
CA ASP A 146 12.15 15.70 -0.92
C ASP A 146 10.72 15.24 -1.23
N LEU A 147 9.82 16.21 -1.42
CA LEU A 147 8.41 15.98 -1.75
C LEU A 147 8.13 16.03 -3.27
N SER A 148 9.18 16.11 -4.10
CA SER A 148 9.04 16.17 -5.56
C SER A 148 8.60 14.82 -6.16
N ASP A 149 8.17 14.87 -7.43
CA ASP A 149 7.85 13.68 -8.24
C ASP A 149 9.07 12.84 -8.64
N SER A 150 10.28 13.28 -8.26
CA SER A 150 11.55 12.59 -8.53
C SER A 150 12.22 12.00 -7.29
N GLY A 151 11.73 12.36 -6.09
CA GLY A 151 12.26 11.91 -4.81
C GLY A 151 12.01 10.42 -4.53
N CYS A 152 12.60 9.93 -3.45
CA CYS A 152 12.42 8.58 -2.95
C CYS A 152 10.96 8.21 -2.67
N GLY A 153 10.19 9.14 -2.10
CA GLY A 153 8.75 8.92 -1.89
C GLY A 153 8.01 8.63 -3.19
N ALA A 154 8.30 9.37 -4.25
CA ALA A 154 7.70 9.14 -5.57
C ALA A 154 8.07 7.76 -6.16
N LYS A 155 9.30 7.28 -5.92
CA LYS A 155 9.75 5.94 -6.32
C LYS A 155 9.03 4.82 -5.55
N VAL A 156 8.80 5.02 -4.25
CA VAL A 156 7.95 4.11 -3.44
C VAL A 156 6.55 4.04 -4.04
N ALA A 157 5.94 5.19 -4.33
CA ALA A 157 4.61 5.23 -4.94
C ALA A 157 4.57 4.56 -6.31
N ALA A 158 5.59 4.79 -7.15
CA ALA A 158 5.70 4.22 -8.48
C ALA A 158 5.75 2.68 -8.47
N GLU A 159 6.59 2.10 -7.60
CA GLU A 159 6.69 0.66 -7.44
C GLU A 159 5.35 0.06 -6.98
N ARG A 160 4.72 0.65 -5.96
CA ARG A 160 3.44 0.15 -5.42
C ARG A 160 2.31 0.23 -6.44
N GLN A 161 2.17 1.37 -7.13
CA GLN A 161 1.15 1.52 -8.16
C GLN A 161 1.38 0.54 -9.32
N CYS A 162 2.63 0.28 -9.70
CA CYS A 162 2.94 -0.72 -10.71
C CYS A 162 2.51 -2.12 -10.26
N ARG A 163 2.81 -2.48 -9.00
CA ARG A 163 2.38 -3.75 -8.41
C ARG A 163 0.86 -3.87 -8.38
N TRP A 164 0.14 -2.82 -7.98
CA TRP A 164 -1.32 -2.79 -8.00
C TRP A 164 -1.88 -2.98 -9.41
N ALA A 165 -1.32 -2.27 -10.40
CA ALA A 165 -1.74 -2.38 -11.79
C ALA A 165 -1.47 -3.78 -12.35
N SER A 166 -0.30 -4.37 -12.06
CA SER A 166 0.03 -5.73 -12.49
C SER A 166 -0.90 -6.77 -11.85
N CYS A 167 -1.41 -6.48 -10.65
CA CYS A 167 -2.32 -7.35 -9.92
C CYS A 167 -3.79 -6.89 -9.93
N ALA A 168 -4.17 -6.03 -10.88
CA ALA A 168 -5.53 -5.48 -10.95
C ALA A 168 -6.61 -6.55 -11.11
N GLY A 169 -6.28 -7.73 -11.67
CA GLY A 169 -7.20 -8.87 -11.76
C GLY A 169 -7.57 -9.50 -10.41
N CYS A 170 -6.88 -9.12 -9.33
CA CYS A 170 -7.17 -9.53 -7.95
C CYS A 170 -8.00 -8.47 -7.18
N LEU A 171 -8.37 -7.37 -7.85
CA LEU A 171 -9.05 -6.23 -7.24
C LEU A 171 -10.48 -6.07 -7.81
N PRO A 172 -11.41 -5.46 -7.03
CA PRO A 172 -11.26 -5.03 -5.65
C PRO A 172 -11.22 -6.21 -4.67
N VAL A 173 -10.53 -6.04 -3.55
CA VAL A 173 -10.58 -6.99 -2.42
C VAL A 173 -11.99 -7.00 -1.83
N SER A 174 -12.60 -8.18 -1.69
CA SER A 174 -13.93 -8.31 -1.11
C SER A 174 -13.88 -8.22 0.40
N SER A 175 -14.77 -7.42 1.01
CA SER A 175 -14.95 -7.43 2.47
C SER A 175 -15.46 -8.77 3.00
N ALA A 176 -16.11 -9.59 2.16
CA ALA A 176 -16.61 -10.91 2.54
C ALA A 176 -15.50 -11.98 2.60
N ASN A 177 -14.40 -11.81 1.86
CA ASN A 177 -13.27 -12.75 1.80
C ASN A 177 -11.93 -11.99 1.95
N PHE A 178 -11.90 -10.98 2.84
CA PHE A 178 -10.81 -10.01 2.88
C PHE A 178 -9.45 -10.67 3.07
N THR A 179 -9.35 -11.64 3.98
CA THR A 179 -8.11 -12.37 4.26
C THR A 179 -7.61 -13.13 3.03
N GLU A 180 -8.49 -13.90 2.37
CA GLU A 180 -8.13 -14.68 1.19
C GLU A 180 -7.77 -13.78 0.00
N ASP A 181 -8.52 -12.71 -0.23
CA ASP A 181 -8.31 -11.78 -1.34
C ASP A 181 -7.01 -10.96 -1.14
N VAL A 182 -6.72 -10.52 0.08
CA VAL A 182 -5.44 -9.86 0.41
C VAL A 182 -4.27 -10.82 0.25
N ALA A 183 -4.42 -12.08 0.70
CA ALA A 183 -3.40 -13.10 0.51
C ALA A 183 -3.15 -13.37 -0.99
N ALA A 184 -4.21 -13.47 -1.79
CA ALA A 184 -4.11 -13.63 -3.24
C ALA A 184 -3.42 -12.43 -3.90
N PHE A 185 -3.79 -11.21 -3.53
CA PHE A 185 -3.15 -9.99 -4.02
C PHE A 185 -1.66 -9.93 -3.67
N ASN A 186 -1.29 -10.30 -2.45
CA ASN A 186 0.10 -10.36 -2.00
C ASN A 186 0.91 -11.43 -2.76
N ALA A 187 0.31 -12.60 -3.00
CA ALA A 187 0.89 -13.66 -3.81
C ALA A 187 1.09 -13.21 -5.27
N CYS A 188 0.11 -12.52 -5.85
CA CYS A 188 0.25 -11.92 -7.18
C CYS A 188 1.41 -10.93 -7.20
N GLY A 189 1.53 -10.03 -6.22
CA GLY A 189 2.65 -9.08 -6.18
C GLY A 189 4.01 -9.78 -6.19
N THR A 190 4.17 -10.81 -5.36
CA THR A 190 5.38 -11.63 -5.31
C THR A 190 5.66 -12.31 -6.66
N ALA A 191 4.63 -12.87 -7.30
CA ALA A 191 4.75 -13.49 -8.61
C ALA A 191 5.09 -12.46 -9.71
N SER A 192 4.56 -11.25 -9.61
CA SER A 192 4.82 -10.16 -10.56
C SER A 192 6.30 -9.78 -10.54
N GLU A 193 6.89 -9.66 -9.35
CA GLU A 193 8.31 -9.38 -9.15
C GLU A 193 9.24 -10.51 -9.66
N GLN A 194 8.78 -11.76 -9.66
CA GLN A 194 9.61 -12.93 -9.99
C GLN A 194 9.47 -13.42 -11.44
N THR A 195 8.29 -13.32 -12.05
CA THR A 195 7.98 -14.03 -13.30
C THR A 195 7.90 -13.11 -14.51
N LEU A 196 7.02 -12.11 -14.47
CA LEU A 196 6.81 -11.15 -15.57
C LEU A 196 7.69 -9.91 -15.42
N ARG A 197 8.02 -9.55 -14.17
CA ARG A 197 8.86 -8.41 -13.78
C ARG A 197 8.45 -7.07 -14.44
N PRO A 198 7.15 -6.76 -14.61
CA PRO A 198 6.75 -5.52 -15.28
C PRO A 198 7.15 -4.26 -14.50
N CYS A 199 7.47 -4.42 -13.21
CA CYS A 199 7.85 -3.34 -12.30
C CYS A 199 9.33 -3.32 -11.94
N GLU A 200 10.19 -4.11 -12.62
CA GLU A 200 11.62 -4.24 -12.30
C GLU A 200 12.33 -2.89 -12.22
N SER A 201 12.13 -2.01 -13.21
CA SER A 201 12.79 -0.70 -13.23
C SER A 201 12.41 0.16 -12.01
N TYR A 202 11.14 0.14 -11.60
CA TYR A 202 10.69 0.88 -10.41
C TYR A 202 11.24 0.27 -9.12
N ALA A 203 11.35 -1.06 -9.04
CA ALA A 203 11.94 -1.75 -7.90
C ALA A 203 13.43 -1.45 -7.76
N ASP A 204 14.18 -1.41 -8.87
CA ASP A 204 15.60 -1.05 -8.88
C ASP A 204 15.81 0.41 -8.46
N ASP A 205 15.01 1.33 -8.99
CA ASP A 205 15.05 2.76 -8.61
C ASP A 205 14.73 2.96 -7.12
N LEU A 206 13.73 2.24 -6.61
CA LEU A 206 13.37 2.24 -5.19
C LEU A 206 14.52 1.70 -4.33
N ALA A 207 15.11 0.56 -4.69
CA ALA A 207 16.20 -0.05 -3.93
C ALA A 207 17.43 0.85 -3.84
N ALA A 208 17.81 1.50 -4.95
CA ALA A 208 18.93 2.44 -4.98
C ALA A 208 18.70 3.64 -4.05
N CYS A 209 17.46 4.12 -3.99
CA CYS A 209 17.04 5.22 -3.14
C CYS A 209 17.04 4.82 -1.65
N LEU A 210 16.37 3.73 -1.28
CA LEU A 210 16.24 3.33 0.14
C LEU A 210 17.57 2.95 0.77
N ALA A 211 18.56 2.52 -0.02
CA ALA A 211 19.90 2.24 0.47
C ALA A 211 20.61 3.45 1.10
N GLN A 212 20.11 4.67 0.91
CA GLN A 212 20.69 5.91 1.41
C GLN A 212 19.90 6.54 2.56
N LEU A 213 18.72 6.02 2.90
CA LEU A 213 17.80 6.63 3.87
C LEU A 213 17.59 5.75 5.10
N ASP A 214 17.52 6.38 6.27
CA ASP A 214 16.99 5.74 7.47
C ASP A 214 15.46 5.82 7.44
N VAL A 215 14.84 4.82 6.80
CA VAL A 215 13.38 4.69 6.70
C VAL A 215 12.82 3.70 7.72
N ASP A 216 13.59 3.29 8.73
CA ASP A 216 13.13 2.33 9.75
C ASP A 216 11.90 2.88 10.50
N HIS A 217 11.84 4.20 10.65
CA HIS A 217 10.69 4.90 11.22
C HIS A 217 9.49 5.02 10.26
N CYS A 218 9.63 4.63 8.99
CA CYS A 218 8.52 4.51 8.04
C CYS A 218 8.08 3.06 7.84
N SER A 219 8.94 2.10 8.15
CA SER A 219 8.70 0.66 8.05
C SER A 219 8.70 -0.02 9.42
N TRP A 220 7.53 -0.07 10.08
CA TRP A 220 7.40 -0.68 11.42
C TRP A 220 7.15 -2.20 11.41
N GLY A 221 7.84 -2.94 10.53
CA GLY A 221 7.88 -4.41 10.56
C GLY A 221 6.50 -5.11 10.51
N ASN A 222 6.31 -6.08 11.41
CA ASN A 222 5.14 -6.96 11.48
C ASN A 222 4.04 -6.45 12.44
N GLU A 223 3.94 -5.15 12.64
CA GLU A 223 2.85 -4.58 13.42
C GLU A 223 1.48 -4.81 12.76
N SER A 224 0.42 -4.92 13.57
CA SER A 224 -0.94 -4.98 13.05
C SER A 224 -1.27 -3.72 12.26
N TRP A 225 -2.15 -3.84 11.26
CA TRP A 225 -2.58 -2.69 10.45
C TRP A 225 -3.08 -1.53 11.31
N GLN A 226 -3.83 -1.81 12.38
CA GLN A 226 -4.35 -0.79 13.31
C GLN A 226 -3.23 -0.05 14.04
N SER A 227 -2.17 -0.76 14.46
CA SER A 227 -1.02 -0.14 15.12
C SER A 227 -0.26 0.79 14.15
N LEU A 228 -0.07 0.33 12.91
CA LEU A 228 0.52 1.13 11.84
C LEU A 228 -0.32 2.38 11.55
N ALA A 229 -1.63 2.22 11.40
CA ALA A 229 -2.57 3.30 11.14
C ALA A 229 -2.55 4.37 12.26
N LYS A 230 -2.49 3.95 13.53
CA LYS A 230 -2.33 4.86 14.67
C LYS A 230 -1.01 5.64 14.60
N ARG A 231 0.10 4.98 14.25
CA ARG A 231 1.40 5.66 14.10
C ARG A 231 1.41 6.65 12.95
N TYR A 232 0.90 6.29 11.78
CA TYR A 232 0.76 7.21 10.65
C TYR A 232 -0.15 8.39 11.01
N GLY A 233 -1.29 8.13 11.67
CA GLY A 233 -2.20 9.18 12.13
C GLY A 233 -1.51 10.16 13.07
N LYS A 234 -0.71 9.68 14.04
CA LYS A 234 0.06 10.55 14.93
C LYS A 234 1.17 11.31 14.19
N LEU A 235 1.90 10.65 13.31
CA LEU A 235 2.98 11.23 12.52
C LEU A 235 2.50 12.40 11.64
N PHE A 236 1.35 12.26 10.99
CA PHE A 236 0.82 13.28 10.09
C PHE A 236 -0.02 14.33 10.82
N CYS A 237 -0.82 13.93 11.82
CA CYS A 237 -1.90 14.77 12.33
C CYS A 237 -1.77 15.19 13.79
N ALA A 238 -0.96 14.51 14.61
CA ALA A 238 -0.77 14.92 16.00
C ALA A 238 0.23 16.08 16.11
N ALA A 239 0.46 16.54 17.34
CA ALA A 239 1.56 17.46 17.61
C ALA A 239 2.92 16.75 17.49
N ASP A 240 3.96 17.49 17.12
CA ASP A 240 5.33 16.96 17.15
C ASP A 240 5.69 16.57 18.59
N PRO A 241 6.01 15.29 18.87
CA PRO A 241 6.38 14.84 20.21
C PRO A 241 7.61 15.55 20.77
N ASN A 242 8.45 16.15 19.92
CA ASN A 242 9.64 16.89 20.33
C ASN A 242 9.35 18.37 20.64
N GLY A 243 8.11 18.82 20.48
CA GLY A 243 7.71 20.19 20.79
C GLY A 243 8.38 21.25 19.90
N ALA A 244 8.94 20.87 18.74
CA ALA A 244 9.33 21.82 17.71
C ALA A 244 8.06 22.28 16.98
N GLY A 245 7.19 22.98 17.73
CA GLY A 245 5.86 23.36 17.30
C GLY A 245 5.85 24.01 15.93
N GLY A 246 4.99 23.48 15.07
CA GLY A 246 4.39 24.09 13.90
C GLY A 246 5.15 25.24 13.24
N ALA A 247 6.04 24.89 12.32
CA ALA A 247 6.04 25.55 11.02
C ALA A 247 6.52 24.51 10.04
N GLY A 248 5.67 24.14 9.07
CA GLY A 248 6.14 23.48 7.87
C GLY A 248 7.37 24.23 7.38
N GLY A 249 8.54 23.64 7.62
CA GLY A 249 9.81 24.18 7.16
C GLY A 249 9.72 24.11 5.67
N ALA A 250 9.35 25.23 5.04
CA ALA A 250 9.44 25.42 3.61
C ALA A 250 10.79 24.86 3.19
N GLY A 251 10.76 23.78 2.40
CA GLY A 251 11.92 23.00 2.03
C GLY A 251 13.09 23.94 1.74
N GLY A 252 14.05 23.95 2.65
CA GLY A 252 15.30 24.65 2.45
C GLY A 252 16.01 23.91 1.34
N ALA A 253 15.78 24.34 0.09
CA ALA A 253 16.46 23.84 -1.08
C ALA A 253 17.95 23.74 -0.75
N GLY A 254 18.45 22.51 -0.66
CA GLY A 254 19.85 22.24 -0.38
C GLY A 254 20.71 23.02 -1.36
N GLY A 255 21.39 24.04 -0.84
CA GLY A 255 22.37 24.79 -1.60
C GLY A 255 23.45 23.82 -2.08
N ALA A 256 23.57 23.70 -3.40
CA ALA A 256 24.67 23.01 -4.04
C ALA A 256 26.01 23.60 -3.56
N GLY A 257 26.68 22.91 -2.64
CA GLY A 257 28.05 23.16 -2.26
C GLY A 257 28.96 22.66 -3.37
N GLY A 258 29.34 23.55 -4.29
CA GLY A 258 30.44 23.30 -5.20
C GLY A 258 31.77 23.22 -4.47
N ASN A 259 32.60 22.25 -4.87
CA ASN A 259 34.06 22.32 -4.88
C ASN A 259 34.55 21.60 -6.14
#